data_AF-L9Y5B6-F1
#
_entry.id   AF-L9Y5B6-F1
#
_cell.length_a   1.000
_cell.length_b   1.000
_cell.length_c   1.000
_cell.angle_alpha   90.00
_cell.angle_beta   90.00
_cell.angle_gamma   90.00
#
_symmetry.space_group_name_H-M   'P 1'
#
loop_
_entity.id
_entity.type
_entity.pdbx_description
1 polymer ?
#
loop_
_entity_poly.entity_id
_entity_poly.type
_entity_poly.pdbx_seq_one_letter_code
_entity_poly.pdbx_strand_id
1 'polypeptide(L)' 'MRTSQEDLLVVEALVEYHADRMDVQPARASRAWVLAKEIAASHGLEIEDALRQRDSV' A
#
# COMPACT_ATOMS: atom_id res chain seq x y z
N MET A 1 2.71 -8.76 15.90
CA MET A 1 1.64 -7.82 15.53
C MET A 1 2.36 -6.61 14.97
N ARG A 2 2.07 -6.19 13.73
CA ARG A 2 2.65 -4.96 13.17
C ARG A 2 1.96 -3.76 13.81
N THR A 3 2.70 -2.68 14.00
CA THR A 3 2.16 -1.37 14.38
C THR A 3 1.45 -0.73 13.18
N SER A 4 0.59 0.25 13.43
CA SER A 4 -0.06 0.99 12.33
C SER A 4 0.95 1.63 11.39
N GLN A 5 2.07 2.16 11.90
CA GLN A 5 3.11 2.76 11.06
C GLN A 5 3.84 1.73 10.16
N GLU A 6 4.11 0.53 10.68
CA GLU A 6 4.66 -0.56 9.87
C GLU A 6 3.66 -1.03 8.79
N ASP A 7 2.36 -1.05 9.09
CA ASP A 7 1.34 -1.36 8.09
C ASP A 7 1.25 -0.27 7.00
N LEU A 8 1.35 1.01 7.37
CA LEU A 8 1.38 2.12 6.41
C LEU A 8 2.63 2.07 5.51
N LEU A 9 3.79 1.71 6.06
CA LEU A 9 5.00 1.47 5.27
C LEU A 9 4.82 0.31 4.26
N VAL A 10 4.10 -0.75 4.65
CA VAL A 10 3.79 -1.85 3.74
C VAL A 10 2.84 -1.40 2.63
N VAL A 11 1.84 -0.55 2.94
CA VAL A 11 0.94 0.03 1.92
C VAL A 11 1.74 0.80 0.87
N GLU A 12 2.64 1.69 1.30
CA GLU A 12 3.51 2.46 0.41
C GLU A 12 4.34 1.55 -0.50
N ALA A 13 5.07 0.58 0.08
CA ALA A 13 5.92 -0.33 -0.69
C ALA A 13 5.14 -1.15 -1.73
N LEU A 14 3.89 -1.52 -1.42
CA LEU A 14 3.02 -2.24 -2.37
C LEU A 14 2.50 -1.32 -3.48
N VAL A 15 2.24 -0.05 -3.20
CA VAL A 15 1.84 0.95 -4.19
C VAL A 15 3.01 1.26 -5.14
N GLU A 16 4.22 1.45 -4.62
CA GLU A 16 5.42 1.61 -5.44
C GLU A 16 5.67 0.38 -6.33
N TYR A 17 5.60 -0.81 -5.74
CA TYR A 17 5.75 -2.05 -6.50
C TYR A 17 4.69 -2.18 -7.61
N HIS A 18 3.44 -1.80 -7.33
CA HIS A 18 2.39 -1.78 -8.33
C HIS A 18 2.81 -0.90 -9.52
N ALA A 19 3.14 0.37 -9.26
CA ALA A 19 3.52 1.33 -10.30
C ALA A 19 4.71 0.84 -11.13
N ASP A 20 5.79 0.38 -10.48
CA ASP A 20 7.04 -0.01 -11.14
C ASP A 20 6.93 -1.30 -11.96
N ARG A 21 6.00 -2.20 -11.59
CA ARG A 21 5.95 -3.56 -12.15
C ARG A 21 4.77 -3.80 -13.07
N MET A 22 3.94 -2.80 -13.35
CA MET A 22 2.78 -2.97 -14.24
C MET A 22 3.17 -3.50 -15.64
N ASP A 23 4.27 -3.04 -16.21
CA ASP A 23 4.67 -3.43 -17.57
C ASP A 23 5.38 -4.80 -17.63
N VAL A 24 5.97 -5.25 -16.52
CA VAL A 24 6.81 -6.47 -16.48
C VAL A 24 6.09 -7.64 -15.79
N GLN A 25 5.30 -7.37 -14.76
CA GLN A 25 4.59 -8.37 -13.95
C GLN A 25 3.18 -7.89 -13.59
N PRO A 26 2.29 -7.62 -14.57
CA PRO A 26 1.00 -6.97 -14.36
C PRO A 26 0.10 -7.69 -13.35
N ALA A 27 0.06 -9.02 -13.37
CA ALA A 27 -0.76 -9.79 -12.44
C ALA A 27 -0.29 -9.64 -10.98
N ARG A 28 1.03 -9.59 -10.74
CA ARG A 28 1.57 -9.38 -9.39
C ARG A 28 1.43 -7.92 -8.96
N ALA A 29 1.64 -6.98 -9.87
CA ALA A 29 1.44 -5.56 -9.62
C ALA A 29 -0.02 -5.26 -9.23
N SER A 30 -1.00 -5.78 -9.96
CA SER A 30 -2.43 -5.65 -9.61
C SER A 30 -2.76 -6.28 -8.26
N ARG A 31 -2.14 -7.42 -7.93
CA ARG A 31 -2.33 -8.05 -6.62
C ARG A 31 -1.74 -7.22 -5.48
N ALA A 32 -0.57 -6.60 -5.69
CA ALA A 32 0.04 -5.70 -4.71
C ALA A 32 -0.90 -4.52 -4.40
N TRP A 33 -1.51 -3.94 -5.44
CA TRP A 33 -2.50 -2.89 -5.28
C TRP A 33 -3.73 -3.30 -4.47
N VAL A 34 -4.29 -4.49 -4.73
CA VAL A 34 -5.43 -5.02 -3.95
C VAL A 34 -5.04 -5.20 -2.48
N LEU A 35 -3.87 -5.77 -2.20
CA LEU A 35 -3.38 -5.94 -0.83
C LEU A 35 -3.15 -4.60 -0.12
N ALA A 36 -2.62 -3.59 -0.83
CA ALA A 36 -2.46 -2.25 -0.29
C ALA A 36 -3.81 -1.65 0.14
N LYS A 37 -4.86 -1.82 -0.69
CA LYS A 37 -6.23 -1.38 -0.36
C LYS A 37 -6.78 -2.08 0.87
N GLU A 38 -6.63 -3.39 0.95
CA GLU A 38 -7.12 -4.17 2.08
C GLU A 38 -6.44 -3.78 3.40
N ILE A 39 -5.12 -3.54 3.36
CA ILE A 39 -4.37 -3.09 4.54
C ILE A 39 -4.80 -1.67 4.94
N ALA A 40 -4.87 -0.72 4.00
CA ALA A 40 -5.33 0.64 4.30
C ALA A 40 -6.75 0.64 4.90
N ALA A 41 -7.67 -0.12 4.31
CA ALA A 41 -9.04 -0.26 4.79
C ALA A 41 -9.12 -0.86 6.21
N SER A 42 -8.18 -1.75 6.58
CA SER A 42 -8.12 -2.30 7.94
C SER A 42 -7.75 -1.25 9.01
N HIS A 43 -7.16 -0.12 8.59
CA HIS A 43 -6.92 1.07 9.42
C HIS A 43 -8.00 2.15 9.25
N GLY A 44 -9.06 1.88 8.49
CA GLY A 44 -10.15 2.83 8.20
C GLY A 44 -9.74 3.95 7.23
N LEU A 45 -8.75 3.71 6.38
CA LEU A 45 -8.19 4.69 5.45
C LEU A 45 -8.38 4.26 4.00
N GLU A 46 -8.52 5.23 3.12
CA GLU A 46 -8.25 5.04 1.69
C GLU A 46 -6.74 5.05 1.44
N ILE A 47 -6.28 4.50 0.30
CA ILE A 47 -4.84 4.44 -0.02
C ILE A 47 -4.18 5.82 0.06
N GLU A 48 -4.82 6.85 -0.49
CA GLU A 48 -4.24 8.20 -0.52
C GLU A 48 -4.06 8.77 0.89
N ASP A 49 -4.99 8.50 1.79
CA ASP A 49 -4.92 8.95 3.19
C ASP A 49 -3.85 8.18 3.96
N ALA A 50 -3.73 6.87 3.71
CA ALA A 50 -2.66 6.05 4.26
C ALA A 50 -1.27 6.57 3.86
N LEU A 51 -1.08 6.95 2.59
CA LEU A 51 0.17 7.53 2.09
C LEU A 51 0.45 8.90 2.73
N ARG A 52 -0.54 9.80 2.78
CA ARG A 52 -0.40 11.11 3.44
C ARG A 52 -0.05 10.99 4.91
N GLN A 53 -0.68 10.06 5.63
CA GLN A 53 -0.45 9.85 7.05
C GLN A 53 0.95 9.32 7.33
N ARG A 54 1.50 8.46 6.46
CA ARG A 54 2.88 7.98 6.55
C ARG A 54 3.89 9.11 6.41
N ASP A 55 3.68 10.01 5.46
CA ASP A 55 4.60 11.13 5.20
C ASP A 55 4.56 12.22 6.28
N SER A 56 3.56 12.18 7.17
CA SER A 56 3.36 13.15 8.25
C SER A 56 4.10 12.78 9.54
N VAL A 57 4.94 11.74 9.53
CA VAL A 57 5.62 11.16 10.71
C VAL A 57 7.12 11.43 10.69
#